data_AF-A0A5D3K3T0-F1
#
_entry.id   AF-A0A5D3K3T0-F1
#
_cell.length_a   1.000
_cell.length_b   1.000
_cell.length_c   1.000
_cell.angle_alpha   90.00
_cell.angle_beta   90.00
_cell.angle_gamma   90.00
#
_symmetry.space_group_name_H-M   'P 1'
#
loop_
_entity.id
_entity.type
_entity.pdbx_description
1 polymer ?
#
loop_
_entity_poly.entity_id
_entity_poly.type
_entity_poly.pdbx_seq_one_letter_code
_entity_poly.pdbx_strand_id
1 'polypeptide(L)'
;MNGPRDKARFKTTLHDVFEAFKSRSGGSGPPAFIGAAYRDPLEHTTRRYVIDDILAALGWDLGRLTREIVEEARAQGDTTLFLDYLGVNPTTRAPLIIVEAKAWAKPLVSPSFGGAAQQVLTSPSSHEALIAKAIEHCKAGGQPNQSPVILEWAQWLHKLHQYVTTLHRESGHVVQCLAITAGRWWVIFTDPYETFVARGNVTPANIRVIDERDAVARSDEIFDHLARQALINDPPDYIQPSQLSTYASPADIARLFHALWIARKRDGAHFDAFPQINLYPAVVLERRDGQLISIIDNRRPRIAVPHDYNDLTRHFQEVEASSVALLQTVNGELNTALSASSLSAFPGFSTLANSRVPAVASQTATFLKASPKPDEFLLVTGTNTHYCLPRPTVDPCAGHNWSDCLTLRENKLSAPVVSRSFEPASFFTTLELHHCAHLGMHDRRERQCQIAPFEEFLCCRACVFQRTCWQAAEQARLPCGVAAPAAAQTVPHATTAN
;
A
#
# COMPACT_ATOMS: atom_id res chain seq x y z
N MET A 1 13.54 2.76 9.96
CA MET A 1 14.56 2.42 10.98
C MET A 1 14.74 0.91 11.02
N ASN A 2 15.88 0.40 10.53
CA ASN A 2 16.21 -1.03 10.58
C ASN A 2 16.57 -1.42 12.02
N GLY A 3 15.66 -2.10 12.73
CA GLY A 3 15.89 -2.46 14.12
C GLY A 3 16.91 -3.60 14.26
N PRO A 4 17.81 -3.58 15.26
CA PRO A 4 18.70 -4.72 15.57
C PRO A 4 17.96 -6.05 15.75
N ARG A 5 16.69 -5.98 16.17
CA ARG A 5 15.79 -7.12 16.30
C ARG A 5 15.43 -7.77 14.96
N ASP A 6 15.20 -6.97 13.91
CA ASP A 6 14.82 -7.48 12.59
C ASP A 6 16.00 -8.17 11.92
N LYS A 7 17.20 -7.59 12.05
CA LYS A 7 18.47 -8.21 11.63
C LYS A 7 18.72 -9.55 12.32
N ALA A 8 18.56 -9.60 13.63
CA ALA A 8 18.71 -10.84 14.39
C ALA A 8 17.70 -11.92 13.94
N ARG A 9 16.43 -11.53 13.73
CA ARG A 9 15.40 -12.43 13.20
C ARG A 9 15.75 -12.94 11.81
N PHE A 10 16.18 -12.06 10.91
CA PHE A 10 16.60 -12.43 9.56
C PHE A 10 17.76 -13.42 9.57
N LYS A 11 18.78 -13.18 10.41
CA LYS A 11 19.92 -14.09 10.57
C LYS A 11 19.48 -15.50 10.99
N THR A 12 18.59 -15.61 11.97
CA THR A 12 18.02 -16.90 12.39
C THR A 12 17.28 -17.57 11.24
N THR A 13 16.39 -16.85 10.54
CA THR A 13 15.64 -17.41 9.42
C THR A 13 16.56 -17.87 8.27
N LEU A 14 17.59 -17.11 7.93
CA LEU A 14 18.55 -17.49 6.89
C LEU A 14 19.27 -18.79 7.24
N HIS A 15 19.70 -18.94 8.50
CA HIS A 15 20.29 -20.18 9.00
C HIS A 15 19.32 -21.36 8.90
N ASP A 16 18.08 -21.19 9.37
CA ASP A 16 17.07 -22.26 9.37
C ASP A 16 16.70 -22.71 7.95
N VAL A 17 16.57 -21.77 7.00
CA VAL A 17 16.32 -22.07 5.59
C VAL A 17 17.47 -22.90 5.01
N PHE A 18 18.72 -22.56 5.31
CA PHE A 18 19.88 -23.31 4.82
C PHE A 18 19.93 -24.73 5.38
N GLU A 19 19.70 -24.91 6.68
CA GLU A 19 19.68 -26.24 7.30
C GLU A 19 18.50 -27.09 6.81
N ALA A 20 17.31 -26.50 6.65
CA ALA A 20 16.15 -27.16 6.07
C ALA A 20 16.39 -27.58 4.61
N PHE A 21 17.07 -26.76 3.82
CA PHE A 21 17.36 -27.09 2.42
C PHE A 21 18.47 -28.15 2.29
N LYS A 22 19.52 -28.07 3.12
CA LYS A 22 20.59 -29.08 3.16
C LYS A 22 20.07 -30.44 3.61
N SER A 23 19.20 -30.49 4.61
CA SER A 23 18.59 -31.75 5.05
C SER A 23 17.68 -32.38 3.98
N ARG A 24 17.00 -31.57 3.17
CA ARG A 24 16.19 -32.05 2.02
C ARG A 24 17.04 -32.51 0.84
N SER A 25 18.17 -31.85 0.59
CA SER A 25 19.04 -32.11 -0.56
C SER A 25 20.14 -33.14 -0.25
N GLY A 26 20.41 -33.40 1.04
CA GLY A 26 21.44 -34.28 1.57
C GLY A 26 20.96 -35.70 1.85
N GLY A 27 20.63 -36.45 0.81
CA GLY A 27 21.05 -37.85 0.69
C GLY A 27 20.48 -38.98 1.58
N SER A 28 19.53 -38.79 2.51
CA SER A 28 19.07 -39.92 3.38
C SER A 28 17.57 -40.22 3.38
N GLY A 29 16.75 -39.45 2.68
CA GLY A 29 15.32 -39.75 2.50
C GLY A 29 15.09 -40.88 1.47
N PRO A 30 14.03 -41.69 1.62
CA PRO A 30 13.63 -42.62 0.55
C PRO A 30 13.42 -41.84 -0.76
N PRO A 31 13.88 -42.36 -1.90
CA PRO A 31 13.71 -41.70 -3.18
C PRO A 31 12.22 -41.43 -3.42
N ALA A 32 11.90 -40.26 -3.97
CA ALA A 32 10.51 -39.86 -4.20
C ALA A 32 9.72 -40.89 -5.03
N PHE A 33 10.41 -41.66 -5.87
CA PHE A 33 9.89 -42.81 -6.62
C PHE A 33 11.04 -43.75 -7.04
N ILE A 34 10.71 -45.00 -7.35
CA ILE A 34 11.68 -45.98 -7.89
C ILE A 34 12.20 -45.48 -9.24
N GLY A 35 13.52 -45.27 -9.34
CA GLY A 35 14.18 -44.70 -10.53
C GLY A 35 14.51 -43.21 -10.44
N ALA A 36 14.20 -42.53 -9.32
CA ALA A 36 14.62 -41.15 -9.10
C ALA A 36 16.16 -41.06 -8.99
N ALA A 37 16.79 -40.31 -9.91
CA ALA A 37 18.19 -39.96 -9.80
C ALA A 37 18.37 -38.86 -8.75
N TYR A 38 19.31 -39.04 -7.80
CA TYR A 38 19.80 -37.95 -6.97
C TYR A 38 20.54 -36.96 -7.89
N ARG A 39 19.90 -35.84 -8.20
CA ARG A 39 20.49 -34.74 -8.98
C ARG A 39 20.43 -33.48 -8.13
N ASP A 40 21.40 -32.60 -8.37
CA ASP A 40 21.40 -31.28 -7.75
C ASP A 40 20.04 -30.58 -7.95
N PRO A 41 19.53 -29.87 -6.93
CA PRO A 41 18.25 -29.17 -7.04
C PRO A 41 18.21 -28.24 -8.25
N LEU A 42 17.12 -28.29 -9.00
CA LEU A 42 16.88 -27.38 -10.12
C LEU A 42 16.63 -25.95 -9.59
N GLU A 43 16.81 -24.96 -10.46
CA GLU A 43 16.62 -23.54 -10.11
C GLU A 43 15.23 -23.26 -9.51
N HIS A 44 14.17 -23.84 -10.09
CA HIS A 44 12.82 -23.70 -9.55
C HIS A 44 12.69 -24.23 -8.11
N THR A 45 13.46 -25.26 -7.74
CA THR A 45 13.47 -25.83 -6.39
C THR A 45 14.19 -24.90 -5.42
N THR A 46 15.30 -24.30 -5.85
CA THR A 46 16.03 -23.29 -5.07
C THR A 46 15.20 -22.03 -4.86
N ARG A 47 14.51 -21.56 -5.90
CA ARG A 47 13.56 -20.44 -5.81
C ARG A 47 12.51 -20.66 -4.73
N ARG A 48 11.75 -21.75 -4.87
CA ARG A 48 10.62 -22.08 -3.99
C ARG A 48 10.97 -22.33 -2.53
N TYR A 49 12.09 -22.98 -2.25
CA TYR A 49 12.42 -23.47 -0.91
C TYR A 49 13.58 -22.73 -0.24
N VAL A 50 14.15 -21.72 -0.91
CA VAL A 50 15.23 -20.91 -0.34
C VAL A 50 14.97 -19.44 -0.59
N ILE A 51 14.89 -19.03 -1.86
CA ILE A 51 14.87 -17.60 -2.20
C ILE A 51 13.56 -16.95 -1.76
N ASP A 52 12.41 -17.62 -1.96
CA ASP A 52 11.10 -17.10 -1.53
C ASP A 52 11.06 -16.86 0.00
N ASP A 53 11.55 -17.82 0.79
CA ASP A 53 11.59 -17.71 2.25
C ASP A 53 12.54 -16.60 2.71
N ILE A 54 13.68 -16.42 2.03
CA ILE A 54 14.62 -15.32 2.32
C ILE A 54 14.01 -13.96 1.97
N LEU A 55 13.34 -13.83 0.81
CA LEU A 55 12.67 -12.59 0.41
C LEU A 55 11.53 -12.23 1.38
N ALA A 56 10.75 -13.23 1.82
CA ALA A 56 9.73 -13.04 2.84
C ALA A 56 10.36 -12.59 4.19
N ALA A 57 11.50 -13.16 4.58
CA ALA A 57 12.23 -12.76 5.78
C ALA A 57 12.84 -11.35 5.69
N LEU A 58 13.17 -10.88 4.48
CA LEU A 58 13.56 -9.50 4.16
C LEU A 58 12.35 -8.53 4.18
N GLY A 59 11.15 -9.03 4.46
CA GLY A 59 9.92 -8.25 4.62
C GLY A 59 9.15 -8.01 3.32
N TRP A 60 9.54 -8.64 2.21
CA TRP A 60 8.81 -8.53 0.95
C TRP A 60 7.57 -9.42 0.92
N ASP A 61 6.47 -8.95 0.34
CA ASP A 61 5.30 -9.78 0.09
C ASP A 61 5.32 -10.39 -1.32
N LEU A 62 5.43 -11.73 -1.37
CA LEU A 62 5.34 -12.54 -2.59
C LEU A 62 3.89 -12.94 -2.92
N GLY A 63 2.93 -12.52 -2.07
CA GLY A 63 1.51 -12.78 -2.25
C GLY A 63 0.93 -12.12 -3.50
N ARG A 64 -0.01 -12.82 -4.14
CA ARG A 64 -0.71 -12.33 -5.35
C ARG A 64 -1.53 -11.05 -5.14
N LEU A 65 -1.84 -10.71 -3.88
CA LEU A 65 -2.70 -9.59 -3.50
C LEU A 65 -1.97 -8.25 -3.58
N THR A 66 -0.75 -8.17 -3.07
CA THR A 66 0.02 -6.92 -3.05
C THR A 66 0.91 -6.78 -4.28
N ARG A 67 1.36 -7.91 -4.87
CA ARG A 67 2.27 -7.96 -6.02
C ARG A 67 3.50 -7.06 -5.82
N GLU A 68 4.01 -6.98 -4.59
CA GLU A 68 5.23 -6.22 -4.29
C GLU A 68 6.44 -6.89 -4.94
N ILE A 69 6.53 -8.21 -4.82
CA ILE A 69 7.40 -9.04 -5.65
C ILE A 69 6.58 -9.66 -6.77
N VAL A 70 7.02 -9.44 -8.01
CA VAL A 70 6.48 -10.11 -9.20
C VAL A 70 7.47 -11.19 -9.61
N GLU A 71 7.09 -12.45 -9.39
CA GLU A 71 7.81 -13.59 -9.92
C GLU A 71 7.65 -13.70 -11.44
N GLU A 72 8.72 -14.11 -12.13
CA GLU A 72 8.73 -14.24 -13.60
C GLU A 72 8.23 -12.98 -14.31
N ALA A 73 8.64 -11.83 -13.80
CA ALA A 73 8.20 -10.54 -14.27
C ALA A 73 8.58 -10.36 -15.74
N ARG A 74 7.61 -9.89 -16.51
CA ARG A 74 7.77 -9.62 -17.94
C ARG A 74 7.97 -8.13 -18.13
N ALA A 75 9.15 -7.74 -18.59
CA ALA A 75 9.40 -6.39 -19.06
C ALA A 75 9.39 -6.40 -20.59
N GLN A 76 8.53 -5.58 -21.19
CA GLN A 76 8.41 -5.46 -22.65
C GLN A 76 9.36 -4.36 -23.13
N GLY A 77 10.45 -4.76 -23.80
CA GLY A 77 11.28 -3.88 -24.62
C GLY A 77 11.20 -4.31 -26.08
N ASP A 78 12.35 -4.30 -26.79
CA ASP A 78 12.45 -4.85 -28.15
C ASP A 78 12.18 -6.37 -28.18
N THR A 79 12.48 -7.04 -27.06
CA THR A 79 12.11 -8.43 -26.75
C THR A 79 11.53 -8.51 -25.34
N THR A 80 10.73 -9.54 -25.06
CA THR A 80 10.24 -9.80 -23.69
C THR A 80 11.37 -10.32 -22.80
N LEU A 81 11.69 -9.59 -21.74
CA LEU A 81 12.62 -10.02 -20.70
C LEU A 81 11.87 -10.77 -19.59
N PHE A 82 12.51 -11.78 -19.00
CA PHE A 82 11.93 -12.66 -17.97
C PHE A 82 12.76 -12.59 -16.69
N LEU A 83 12.44 -11.65 -15.81
CA LEU A 83 13.14 -11.49 -14.54
C LEU A 83 12.61 -12.50 -13.52
N ASP A 84 13.48 -13.18 -12.78
CA ASP A 84 13.04 -14.17 -11.80
C ASP A 84 12.20 -13.52 -10.70
N TYR A 85 12.68 -12.41 -10.14
CA TYR A 85 11.95 -11.57 -9.20
C TYR A 85 12.17 -10.09 -9.51
N LEU A 86 11.07 -9.34 -9.63
CA LEU A 86 11.08 -7.89 -9.68
C LEU A 86 10.29 -7.34 -8.49
N GLY A 87 10.98 -6.69 -7.57
CA GLY A 87 10.35 -5.94 -6.48
C GLY A 87 10.04 -4.52 -6.90
N VAL A 88 8.83 -4.06 -6.63
CA VAL A 88 8.35 -2.73 -6.99
C VAL A 88 7.79 -1.99 -5.79
N ASN A 89 7.78 -0.67 -5.86
CA ASN A 89 7.08 0.14 -4.87
C ASN A 89 5.56 -0.16 -4.95
N PRO A 90 4.89 -0.49 -3.83
CA PRO A 90 3.47 -0.84 -3.86
C PRO A 90 2.58 0.31 -4.35
N THR A 91 3.00 1.55 -4.09
CA THR A 91 2.26 2.78 -4.44
C THR A 91 2.54 3.21 -5.87
N THR A 92 3.80 3.41 -6.24
CA THR A 92 4.16 3.97 -7.55
C THR A 92 4.37 2.91 -8.63
N ARG A 93 4.50 1.63 -8.23
CA ARG A 93 4.90 0.52 -9.10
C ARG A 93 6.28 0.69 -9.77
N ALA A 94 7.07 1.67 -9.33
CA ALA A 94 8.44 1.85 -9.78
C ALA A 94 9.29 0.64 -9.39
N PRO A 95 10.19 0.14 -10.27
CA PRO A 95 11.08 -0.96 -9.96
C PRO A 95 12.10 -0.55 -8.90
N LEU A 96 12.28 -1.39 -7.87
CA LEU A 96 13.17 -1.12 -6.74
C LEU A 96 14.30 -2.14 -6.65
N ILE A 97 13.97 -3.42 -6.79
CA ILE A 97 14.92 -4.52 -6.66
C ILE A 97 14.73 -5.54 -7.78
N ILE A 98 15.84 -6.05 -8.29
CA ILE A 98 15.86 -7.26 -9.12
C ILE A 98 16.58 -8.35 -8.33
N VAL A 99 16.00 -9.55 -8.27
CA VAL A 99 16.71 -10.73 -7.79
C VAL A 99 16.71 -11.79 -8.89
N GLU A 100 17.89 -12.11 -9.38
CA GLU A 100 18.11 -13.19 -10.35
C GLU A 100 18.53 -14.45 -9.58
N ALA A 101 17.77 -15.52 -9.77
CA ALA A 101 17.97 -16.79 -9.08
C ALA A 101 18.85 -17.73 -9.90
N LYS A 102 19.56 -18.61 -9.21
CA LYS A 102 20.32 -19.71 -9.79
C LYS A 102 20.08 -20.98 -9.00
N ALA A 103 20.28 -22.13 -9.66
CA ALA A 103 20.23 -23.42 -9.01
C ALA A 103 21.27 -23.52 -7.89
N TRP A 104 20.90 -24.17 -6.78
CA TRP A 104 21.70 -24.26 -5.55
C TRP A 104 23.15 -24.67 -5.80
N ALA A 105 23.38 -25.67 -6.67
CA ALA A 105 24.71 -26.19 -6.97
C ALA A 105 25.60 -25.26 -7.81
N LYS A 106 25.05 -24.16 -8.35
CA LYS A 106 25.85 -23.23 -9.16
C LYS A 106 26.96 -22.58 -8.34
N PRO A 107 28.18 -22.46 -8.88
CA PRO A 107 29.32 -21.91 -8.16
C PRO A 107 29.27 -20.38 -8.11
N LEU A 108 29.97 -19.82 -7.14
CA LEU A 108 30.32 -18.39 -7.12
C LEU A 108 31.23 -18.05 -8.32
N VAL A 109 31.35 -16.75 -8.62
CA VAL A 109 32.18 -16.25 -9.74
C VAL A 109 33.60 -16.78 -9.68
N SER A 110 34.14 -17.13 -10.85
CA SER A 110 35.53 -17.55 -11.01
C SER A 110 36.13 -16.97 -12.29
N PRO A 111 37.46 -16.75 -12.31
CA PRO A 111 38.15 -16.24 -13.49
C PRO A 111 38.09 -17.26 -14.65
N SER A 112 38.05 -16.76 -15.88
CA SER A 112 38.26 -17.61 -17.07
C SER A 112 39.70 -18.13 -17.12
N PHE A 113 39.99 -19.12 -17.96
CA PHE A 113 41.36 -19.63 -18.10
C PHE A 113 42.37 -18.52 -18.50
N GLY A 114 41.99 -17.64 -19.43
CA GLY A 114 42.78 -16.46 -19.78
C GLY A 114 42.85 -15.42 -18.66
N GLY A 115 41.75 -15.22 -17.93
CA GLY A 115 41.70 -14.33 -16.76
C GLY A 115 42.56 -14.82 -15.59
N ALA A 116 42.64 -16.14 -15.37
CA ALA A 116 43.45 -16.76 -14.33
C ALA A 116 44.95 -16.57 -14.60
N ALA A 117 45.38 -16.72 -15.87
CA ALA A 117 46.75 -16.43 -16.27
C ALA A 117 47.14 -14.96 -16.01
N GLN A 118 46.19 -14.03 -16.17
CA GLN A 118 46.42 -12.60 -15.92
C GLN A 118 46.36 -12.24 -14.42
N GLN A 119 45.54 -12.93 -13.61
CA GLN A 119 45.51 -12.81 -12.15
C GLN A 119 46.77 -13.37 -11.45
N VAL A 120 47.45 -14.35 -12.05
CA VAL A 120 48.76 -14.81 -11.55
C VAL A 120 49.84 -13.74 -11.74
N LEU A 121 49.69 -12.87 -12.75
CA LEU A 121 50.65 -11.80 -13.08
C LEU A 121 50.37 -10.48 -12.34
N THR A 122 49.13 -10.21 -11.96
CA THR A 122 48.72 -9.04 -11.19
C THR A 122 47.94 -9.53 -9.97
N SER A 123 48.48 -9.32 -8.75
CA SER A 123 47.96 -9.74 -7.43
C SER A 123 46.48 -10.19 -7.39
N PRO A 124 46.13 -11.27 -6.67
CA PRO A 124 44.79 -11.85 -6.67
C PRO A 124 43.72 -10.77 -6.49
N SER A 125 42.99 -10.47 -7.57
CA SER A 125 41.92 -9.48 -7.55
C SER A 125 40.73 -10.06 -6.78
N SER A 126 40.12 -9.28 -5.89
CA SER A 126 38.90 -9.71 -5.18
C SER A 126 37.77 -10.07 -6.16
N HIS A 127 36.79 -10.85 -5.71
CA HIS A 127 35.65 -11.22 -6.54
C HIS A 127 34.90 -9.97 -7.05
N GLU A 128 34.80 -8.92 -6.24
CA GLU A 128 34.22 -7.63 -6.61
C GLU A 128 34.97 -7.00 -7.79
N ALA A 129 36.31 -6.95 -7.73
CA ALA A 129 37.13 -6.40 -8.80
C ALA A 129 37.06 -7.24 -10.08
N LEU A 130 36.95 -8.57 -9.95
CA LEU A 130 36.78 -9.47 -11.09
C LEU A 130 35.41 -9.25 -11.77
N ILE A 131 34.34 -9.15 -11.00
CA ILE A 131 32.99 -8.86 -11.51
C ILE A 131 32.96 -7.48 -12.17
N ALA A 132 33.55 -6.46 -11.54
CA ALA A 132 33.62 -5.11 -12.10
C ALA A 132 34.26 -5.11 -13.50
N LYS A 133 35.42 -5.76 -13.66
CA LYS A 133 36.09 -5.91 -14.96
C LYS A 133 35.24 -6.66 -15.98
N ALA A 134 34.51 -7.69 -15.56
CA ALA A 134 33.61 -8.43 -16.45
C ALA A 134 32.43 -7.57 -16.93
N ILE A 135 31.89 -6.71 -16.05
CA ILE A 135 30.83 -5.77 -16.41
C ILE A 135 31.38 -4.68 -17.35
N GLU A 136 32.58 -4.16 -17.10
CA GLU A 136 33.25 -3.21 -18.02
C GLU A 136 33.43 -3.81 -19.42
N HIS A 137 33.89 -5.07 -19.49
CA HIS A 137 33.98 -5.82 -20.75
C HIS A 137 32.61 -5.93 -21.44
N CYS A 138 31.56 -6.22 -20.67
CA CYS A 138 30.18 -6.28 -21.20
C CYS A 138 29.70 -4.92 -21.72
N LYS A 139 29.95 -3.82 -20.99
CA LYS A 139 29.58 -2.45 -21.38
C LYS A 139 30.31 -1.99 -22.64
N ALA A 140 31.54 -2.48 -22.84
CA ALA A 140 32.33 -2.22 -24.04
C ALA A 140 31.89 -3.05 -25.27
N GLY A 141 30.84 -3.88 -25.15
CA GLY A 141 30.36 -4.75 -26.24
C GLY A 141 31.21 -6.01 -26.43
N GLY A 142 32.01 -6.38 -25.44
CA GLY A 142 32.85 -7.56 -25.46
C GLY A 142 32.02 -8.86 -25.48
N GLN A 143 32.52 -9.87 -26.21
CA GLN A 143 31.84 -11.16 -26.32
C GLN A 143 31.97 -11.99 -25.02
N PRO A 144 30.93 -12.75 -24.59
CA PRO A 144 30.97 -13.50 -23.33
C PRO A 144 32.11 -14.52 -23.21
N ASN A 145 32.53 -15.12 -24.32
CA ASN A 145 33.62 -16.11 -24.36
C ASN A 145 35.02 -15.49 -24.17
N GLN A 146 35.15 -14.17 -24.29
CA GLN A 146 36.39 -13.41 -24.07
C GLN A 146 36.39 -12.70 -22.71
N SER A 147 35.35 -12.92 -21.91
CA SER A 147 35.21 -12.28 -20.60
C SER A 147 36.31 -12.72 -19.63
N PRO A 148 36.72 -11.86 -18.68
CA PRO A 148 37.65 -12.24 -17.62
C PRO A 148 37.08 -13.29 -16.64
N VAL A 149 35.77 -13.55 -16.67
CA VAL A 149 35.09 -14.60 -15.90
C VAL A 149 34.69 -15.78 -16.77
N ILE A 150 34.40 -16.92 -16.15
CA ILE A 150 33.87 -18.09 -16.87
C ILE A 150 32.62 -17.75 -17.69
N LEU A 151 32.44 -18.45 -18.82
CA LEU A 151 31.41 -18.15 -19.81
C LEU A 151 30.00 -18.05 -19.20
N GLU A 152 29.67 -18.95 -18.28
CA GLU A 152 28.38 -18.98 -17.61
C GLU A 152 28.09 -17.67 -16.84
N TRP A 153 29.06 -17.18 -16.06
CA TRP A 153 28.94 -15.89 -15.37
C TRP A 153 28.90 -14.70 -16.33
N ALA A 154 29.69 -14.76 -17.42
CA ALA A 154 29.65 -13.71 -18.44
C ALA A 154 28.26 -13.57 -19.08
N GLN A 155 27.58 -14.69 -19.33
CA GLN A 155 26.20 -14.70 -19.84
C GLN A 155 25.21 -14.12 -18.83
N TRP A 156 25.35 -14.46 -17.55
CA TRP A 156 24.51 -13.90 -16.49
C TRP A 156 24.69 -12.39 -16.37
N LEU A 157 25.93 -11.89 -16.34
CA LEU A 157 26.20 -10.45 -16.27
C LEU A 157 25.65 -9.69 -17.49
N HIS A 158 25.70 -10.29 -18.68
CA HIS A 158 25.10 -9.72 -19.88
C HIS A 158 23.57 -9.61 -19.77
N LYS A 159 22.92 -10.66 -19.24
CA LYS A 159 21.47 -10.67 -18.97
C LYS A 159 21.08 -9.60 -17.94
N LEU A 160 21.83 -9.47 -16.84
CA LEU A 160 21.61 -8.43 -15.84
C LEU A 160 21.79 -7.02 -16.41
N HIS A 161 22.81 -6.80 -17.24
CA HIS A 161 23.00 -5.53 -17.95
C HIS A 161 21.78 -5.19 -18.82
N GLN A 162 21.25 -6.15 -19.58
CA GLN A 162 20.02 -5.96 -20.36
C GLN A 162 18.81 -5.62 -19.47
N TYR A 163 18.69 -6.23 -18.29
CA TYR A 163 17.58 -6.00 -17.38
C TYR A 163 17.56 -4.57 -16.85
N VAL A 164 18.69 -4.11 -16.32
CA VAL A 164 18.81 -2.77 -15.74
C VAL A 164 18.63 -1.70 -16.82
N THR A 165 19.29 -1.86 -17.97
CA THR A 165 19.22 -0.89 -19.06
C THR A 165 17.82 -0.80 -19.67
N THR A 166 17.15 -1.93 -19.90
CA THR A 166 15.79 -1.96 -20.45
C THR A 166 14.79 -1.39 -19.45
N LEU A 167 14.81 -1.81 -18.19
CA LEU A 167 13.89 -1.26 -17.18
C LEU A 167 14.09 0.25 -17.00
N HIS A 168 15.33 0.73 -17.01
CA HIS A 168 15.60 2.16 -16.93
C HIS A 168 15.03 2.91 -18.14
N ARG A 169 15.26 2.40 -19.36
CA ARG A 169 14.78 3.00 -20.60
C ARG A 169 13.25 3.05 -20.67
N GLU A 170 12.58 1.94 -20.34
CA GLU A 170 11.12 1.82 -20.49
C GLU A 170 10.34 2.49 -19.35
N SER A 171 10.86 2.46 -18.12
CA SER A 171 10.14 3.02 -16.96
C SER A 171 10.57 4.44 -16.58
N GLY A 172 11.73 4.92 -17.03
CA GLY A 172 12.34 6.17 -16.57
C GLY A 172 12.86 6.12 -15.12
N HIS A 173 12.69 4.99 -14.42
CA HIS A 173 13.13 4.80 -13.05
C HIS A 173 14.48 4.08 -12.98
N VAL A 174 15.18 4.26 -11.86
CA VAL A 174 16.41 3.53 -11.55
C VAL A 174 16.09 2.43 -10.56
N VAL A 175 16.50 1.21 -10.88
CA VAL A 175 16.48 0.09 -9.93
C VAL A 175 17.50 0.40 -8.84
N GLN A 176 17.06 0.43 -7.58
CA GLN A 176 17.91 0.82 -6.46
C GLN A 176 18.91 -0.28 -6.08
N CYS A 177 18.53 -1.54 -6.24
CA CYS A 177 19.39 -2.67 -5.87
C CYS A 177 19.19 -3.86 -6.82
N LEU A 178 20.26 -4.59 -7.11
CA LEU A 178 20.20 -5.83 -7.89
C LEU A 178 20.96 -6.92 -7.16
N ALA A 179 20.39 -8.10 -7.03
CA ALA A 179 21.07 -9.28 -6.51
C ALA A 179 21.04 -10.43 -7.52
N ILE A 180 22.13 -11.18 -7.61
CA ILE A 180 22.15 -12.52 -8.20
C ILE A 180 22.60 -13.51 -7.14
N THR A 181 21.89 -14.64 -7.03
CA THR A 181 22.10 -15.59 -5.93
C THR A 181 21.73 -17.02 -6.29
N ALA A 182 22.44 -17.98 -5.71
CA ALA A 182 22.02 -19.39 -5.65
C ALA A 182 21.42 -19.76 -4.28
N GLY A 183 20.99 -18.77 -3.49
CA GLY A 183 20.60 -18.90 -2.09
C GLY A 183 21.81 -18.93 -1.16
N ARG A 184 22.77 -19.83 -1.42
CA ARG A 184 23.98 -20.01 -0.58
C ARG A 184 25.01 -18.90 -0.70
N TRP A 185 25.19 -18.30 -1.87
CA TRP A 185 26.07 -17.15 -2.09
C TRP A 185 25.28 -15.98 -2.67
N TRP A 186 25.75 -14.76 -2.46
CA TRP A 186 25.09 -13.53 -2.90
C TRP A 186 26.09 -12.58 -3.57
N VAL A 187 25.70 -12.03 -4.71
CA VAL A 187 26.34 -10.86 -5.31
C VAL A 187 25.29 -9.76 -5.39
N ILE A 188 25.52 -8.67 -4.64
CA ILE A 188 24.60 -7.54 -4.53
C ILE A 188 25.25 -6.30 -5.15
N PHE A 189 24.55 -5.65 -6.04
CA PHE A 189 24.91 -4.39 -6.67
C PHE A 189 24.08 -3.28 -6.02
N THR A 190 24.74 -2.43 -5.25
CA THR A 190 24.09 -1.39 -4.43
C THR A 190 23.76 -0.12 -5.20
N ASP A 191 24.34 0.02 -6.40
CA ASP A 191 23.99 1.06 -7.37
C ASP A 191 24.00 0.47 -8.78
N PRO A 192 22.88 -0.17 -9.20
CA PRO A 192 22.78 -0.78 -10.52
C PRO A 192 22.92 0.22 -11.67
N TYR A 193 22.52 1.48 -11.50
CA TYR A 193 22.63 2.48 -12.55
C TYR A 193 24.09 2.83 -12.81
N GLU A 194 24.86 3.18 -11.78
CA GLU A 194 26.29 3.47 -11.96
C GLU A 194 27.06 2.24 -12.45
N THR A 195 26.67 1.05 -11.99
CA THR A 195 27.31 -0.21 -12.39
C THR A 195 27.06 -0.55 -13.86
N PHE A 196 25.80 -0.55 -14.30
CA PHE A 196 25.42 -1.11 -15.61
C PHE A 196 25.09 -0.05 -16.68
N VAL A 197 24.63 1.14 -16.30
CA VAL A 197 24.09 2.15 -17.24
C VAL A 197 25.04 3.33 -17.45
N ALA A 198 25.59 3.88 -16.37
CA ALA A 198 26.42 5.08 -16.45
C ALA A 198 27.67 4.88 -17.31
N ARG A 199 28.12 5.96 -17.97
CA ARG A 199 29.37 5.96 -18.73
C ARG A 199 30.55 6.10 -17.76
N GLY A 200 31.40 5.07 -17.69
CA GLY A 200 32.56 5.07 -16.80
C GLY A 200 32.94 3.67 -16.34
N ASN A 201 34.05 3.63 -15.60
CA ASN A 201 34.57 2.42 -14.96
C ASN A 201 33.63 1.95 -13.85
N VAL A 202 33.57 0.64 -13.64
CA VAL A 202 32.71 0.03 -12.62
C VAL A 202 33.45 0.04 -11.29
N THR A 203 32.88 0.73 -10.31
CA THR A 203 33.47 0.82 -8.96
C THR A 203 33.21 -0.48 -8.19
N PRO A 204 34.25 -1.23 -7.79
CA PRO A 204 34.06 -2.46 -7.00
C PRO A 204 33.36 -2.23 -5.65
N ALA A 205 33.43 -1.02 -5.11
CA ALA A 205 32.74 -0.65 -3.87
C ALA A 205 31.21 -0.68 -3.97
N ASN A 206 30.64 -0.69 -5.18
CA ASN A 206 29.19 -0.86 -5.41
C ASN A 206 28.78 -2.33 -5.52
N ILE A 207 29.74 -3.26 -5.39
CA ILE A 207 29.54 -4.70 -5.50
C ILE A 207 29.83 -5.30 -4.12
N ARG A 208 28.92 -6.13 -3.62
CA ARG A 208 29.10 -6.92 -2.39
C ARG A 208 29.05 -8.39 -2.76
N VAL A 209 30.13 -9.11 -2.49
CA VAL A 209 30.18 -10.57 -2.68
C VAL A 209 30.20 -11.24 -1.31
N ILE A 210 29.27 -12.18 -1.12
CA ILE A 210 29.09 -12.93 0.11
C ILE A 210 29.07 -14.42 -0.26
N ASP A 211 30.08 -15.15 0.20
CA ASP A 211 30.23 -16.60 -0.02
C ASP A 211 29.29 -17.40 0.91
N GLU A 212 29.04 -18.65 0.58
CA GLU A 212 28.31 -19.62 1.42
C GLU A 212 28.82 -19.69 2.86
N ARG A 213 30.14 -19.61 3.07
CA ARG A 213 30.72 -19.69 4.42
C ARG A 213 30.38 -18.48 5.28
N ASP A 214 30.14 -17.34 4.64
CA ASP A 214 29.96 -16.06 5.32
C ASP A 214 28.51 -15.58 5.29
N ALA A 215 27.63 -16.17 4.48
CA ALA A 215 26.25 -15.71 4.26
C ALA A 215 25.46 -15.50 5.56
N VAL A 216 25.54 -16.44 6.51
CA VAL A 216 24.88 -16.30 7.82
C VAL A 216 25.59 -15.26 8.70
N ALA A 217 26.92 -15.23 8.68
CA ALA A 217 27.71 -14.30 9.49
C ALA A 217 27.52 -12.83 9.06
N ARG A 218 27.47 -12.60 7.74
CA ARG A 218 27.29 -11.30 7.07
C ARG A 218 25.83 -11.04 6.65
N SER A 219 24.87 -11.74 7.27
CA SER A 219 23.44 -11.59 6.99
C SER A 219 22.92 -10.16 7.19
N ASP A 220 23.51 -9.41 8.12
CA ASP A 220 23.20 -7.99 8.33
C ASP A 220 23.44 -7.15 7.06
N GLU A 221 24.49 -7.46 6.27
CA GLU A 221 24.76 -6.76 5.01
C GLU A 221 23.72 -7.07 3.94
N ILE A 222 23.27 -8.34 3.87
CA ILE A 222 22.17 -8.74 2.97
C ILE A 222 20.89 -7.99 3.36
N PHE A 223 20.59 -7.93 4.66
CA PHE A 223 19.41 -7.24 5.18
C PHE A 223 19.46 -5.74 4.88
N ASP A 224 20.58 -5.08 5.15
CA ASP A 224 20.71 -3.63 4.96
C ASP A 224 20.53 -3.20 3.50
N HIS A 225 20.88 -4.06 2.54
CA HIS A 225 20.78 -3.74 1.11
C HIS A 225 19.50 -4.23 0.44
N LEU A 226 18.90 -5.34 0.90
CA LEU A 226 17.78 -6.00 0.22
C LEU A 226 16.46 -5.94 1.00
N ALA A 227 16.46 -5.56 2.28
CA ALA A 227 15.23 -5.53 3.05
C ALA A 227 14.23 -4.53 2.44
N ARG A 228 12.96 -4.90 2.42
CA ARG A 228 11.87 -4.07 1.89
C ARG A 228 11.93 -2.65 2.44
N GLN A 229 12.10 -2.53 3.76
CA GLN A 229 12.18 -1.25 4.49
C GLN A 229 13.44 -0.42 4.21
N ALA A 230 14.51 -1.00 3.66
CA ALA A 230 15.69 -0.25 3.23
C ALA A 230 15.48 0.40 1.85
N LEU A 231 14.63 -0.21 1.03
CA LEU A 231 14.38 0.21 -0.36
C LEU A 231 13.04 0.95 -0.53
N ILE A 232 12.11 0.72 0.39
CA ILE A 232 10.80 1.36 0.45
C ILE A 232 10.76 2.23 1.70
N ASN A 233 10.92 3.53 1.51
CA ASN A 233 10.67 4.55 2.53
C ASN A 233 9.16 4.83 2.69
N ASP A 234 8.33 3.79 2.80
CA ASP A 234 6.91 4.00 3.10
C ASP A 234 6.80 4.49 4.55
N PRO A 235 6.03 5.55 4.82
CA PRO A 235 5.68 5.90 6.18
C PRO A 235 4.85 4.74 6.76
N PRO A 236 4.91 4.48 8.07
CA PRO A 236 3.94 3.60 8.70
C PRO A 236 2.52 4.14 8.44
N ASP A 237 1.48 3.31 8.66
CA ASP A 237 0.08 3.68 8.38
C ASP A 237 -0.32 5.04 8.96
N TYR A 238 0.24 5.37 10.13
CA TYR A 238 0.30 6.71 10.69
C TYR A 238 1.55 6.90 11.54
N ILE A 239 1.94 8.15 11.75
CA ILE A 239 2.98 8.57 12.70
C ILE A 239 2.40 9.44 13.81
N GLN A 240 3.11 9.54 14.93
CA GLN A 240 2.85 10.56 15.96
C GLN A 240 3.40 11.92 15.51
N PRO A 241 2.83 13.05 15.98
CA PRO A 241 3.36 14.38 15.67
C PRO A 241 4.87 14.51 15.98
N SER A 242 5.34 13.98 17.11
CA SER A 242 6.75 14.03 17.52
C SER A 242 7.71 13.24 16.64
N GLN A 243 7.20 12.42 15.71
CA GLN A 243 8.01 11.66 14.76
C GLN A 243 8.12 12.38 13.40
N LEU A 244 7.37 13.45 13.19
CA LEU A 244 7.18 14.10 11.90
C LEU A 244 8.48 14.57 11.26
N SER A 245 9.39 15.13 12.05
CA SER A 245 10.71 15.59 11.59
C SER A 245 11.61 14.47 11.03
N THR A 246 11.31 13.20 11.34
CA THR A 246 12.02 12.05 10.76
C THR A 246 11.57 11.75 9.32
N TYR A 247 10.36 12.18 8.95
CA TYR A 247 9.73 11.82 7.67
C TYR A 247 9.54 13.00 6.71
N ALA A 248 9.47 14.24 7.20
CA ALA A 248 9.32 15.42 6.37
C ALA A 248 9.93 16.66 7.03
N SER A 249 10.52 17.53 6.22
CA SER A 249 10.81 18.92 6.57
C SER A 249 9.72 19.85 6.04
N PRO A 250 9.62 21.10 6.53
CA PRO A 250 8.67 22.08 6.01
C PRO A 250 8.80 22.33 4.50
N ALA A 251 10.02 22.25 3.96
CA ALA A 251 10.28 22.46 2.54
C ALA A 251 9.71 21.33 1.67
N ASP A 252 9.59 20.13 2.23
CA ASP A 252 9.11 18.93 1.52
C ASP A 252 7.60 18.90 1.39
N ILE A 253 6.86 19.73 2.13
CA ILE A 253 5.41 19.67 2.20
C ILE A 253 4.81 20.48 1.06
N ALA A 254 3.95 19.82 0.26
CA ALA A 254 3.17 20.45 -0.79
C ALA A 254 1.82 20.93 -0.24
N ARG A 255 1.09 20.05 0.46
CA ARG A 255 -0.28 20.28 0.94
C ARG A 255 -0.53 19.57 2.28
N LEU A 256 -1.53 20.03 3.00
CA LEU A 256 -2.02 19.44 4.26
C LEU A 256 -3.54 19.33 4.17
N PHE A 257 -4.12 18.27 4.73
CA PHE A 257 -5.58 18.07 4.77
C PHE A 257 -6.01 17.60 6.17
N HIS A 258 -7.18 18.05 6.63
CA HIS A 258 -7.86 17.40 7.74
C HIS A 258 -8.31 16.00 7.31
N ALA A 259 -8.25 15.08 8.28
CA ALA A 259 -8.69 13.72 8.13
C ALA A 259 -9.24 13.19 9.45
N LEU A 260 -9.87 12.02 9.37
CA LEU A 260 -10.36 11.27 10.51
C LEU A 260 -9.90 9.82 10.37
N TRP A 261 -9.28 9.29 11.43
CA TRP A 261 -9.25 7.84 11.60
C TRP A 261 -10.54 7.42 12.28
N ILE A 262 -11.26 6.51 11.65
CA ILE A 262 -12.62 6.09 12.01
C ILE A 262 -12.54 4.63 12.41
N ALA A 263 -13.00 4.32 13.61
CA ALA A 263 -13.16 2.94 14.06
C ALA A 263 -14.64 2.68 14.33
N ARG A 264 -15.25 1.79 13.53
CA ARG A 264 -16.64 1.36 13.69
C ARG A 264 -16.65 0.04 14.46
N LYS A 265 -17.23 0.04 15.65
CA LYS A 265 -17.28 -1.15 16.50
C LYS A 265 -18.71 -1.62 16.67
N ARG A 266 -18.87 -2.93 16.79
CA ARG A 266 -20.08 -3.55 17.33
C ARG A 266 -19.95 -3.51 18.86
N ASP A 267 -20.93 -2.91 19.53
CA ASP A 267 -21.03 -2.89 20.98
C ASP A 267 -22.36 -3.53 21.41
N GLY A 268 -22.49 -3.87 22.70
CA GLY A 268 -23.64 -4.58 23.24
C GLY A 268 -23.58 -6.10 23.09
N ALA A 269 -24.62 -6.78 23.58
CA ALA A 269 -24.78 -8.23 23.46
C ALA A 269 -25.28 -8.61 22.05
N HIS A 270 -25.17 -9.89 21.67
CA HIS A 270 -25.59 -10.36 20.34
C HIS A 270 -27.08 -10.10 20.01
N PHE A 271 -27.94 -9.92 21.02
CA PHE A 271 -29.37 -9.61 20.89
C PHE A 271 -29.69 -8.11 21.02
N ASP A 272 -28.71 -7.27 21.32
CA ASP A 272 -28.84 -5.82 21.48
C ASP A 272 -27.56 -5.13 20.96
N ALA A 273 -27.11 -5.59 19.80
CA ALA A 273 -25.87 -5.12 19.21
C ALA A 273 -26.10 -3.81 18.46
N PHE A 274 -25.33 -2.77 18.78
CA PHE A 274 -25.44 -1.46 18.15
C PHE A 274 -24.06 -0.97 17.66
N PRO A 275 -24.02 -0.09 16.65
CA PRO A 275 -22.77 0.48 16.19
C PRO A 275 -22.28 1.56 17.15
N GLN A 276 -20.98 1.58 17.43
CA GLN A 276 -20.27 2.73 17.97
C GLN A 276 -19.24 3.21 16.95
N ILE A 277 -19.40 4.44 16.47
CA ILE A 277 -18.39 5.11 15.65
C ILE A 277 -17.50 5.92 16.57
N ASN A 278 -16.20 5.64 16.55
CA ASN A 278 -15.18 6.43 17.25
C ASN A 278 -14.35 7.18 16.22
N LEU A 279 -14.15 8.47 16.47
CA LEU A 279 -13.37 9.36 15.64
C LEU A 279 -12.08 9.71 16.36
N TYR A 280 -10.98 9.67 15.60
CA TYR A 280 -9.68 10.16 16.01
C TYR A 280 -9.26 11.22 14.98
N PRO A 281 -9.23 12.50 15.36
CA PRO A 281 -8.71 13.55 14.50
C PRO A 281 -7.33 13.19 13.94
N ALA A 282 -7.18 13.39 12.63
CA ALA A 282 -5.97 13.10 11.90
C ALA A 282 -5.62 14.25 10.96
N VAL A 283 -4.37 14.28 10.55
CA VAL A 283 -3.88 15.16 9.49
C VAL A 283 -3.19 14.30 8.44
N VAL A 284 -3.43 14.58 7.16
CA VAL A 284 -2.67 13.98 6.06
C VAL A 284 -1.82 15.05 5.40
N LEU A 285 -0.52 14.84 5.37
CA LEU A 285 0.44 15.65 4.62
C LEU A 285 0.71 15.01 3.27
N GLU A 286 0.75 15.82 2.24
CA GLU A 286 1.29 15.46 0.94
C GLU A 286 2.66 16.10 0.79
N ARG A 287 3.67 15.27 0.56
CA ARG A 287 5.02 15.70 0.21
C ARG A 287 5.12 16.05 -1.28
N ARG A 288 6.10 16.86 -1.64
CA ARG A 288 6.39 17.29 -3.03
C ARG A 288 6.78 16.13 -3.95
N ASP A 289 7.24 15.02 -3.41
CA ASP A 289 7.50 13.78 -4.14
C ASP A 289 6.24 12.90 -4.31
N GLY A 290 5.08 13.38 -3.87
CA GLY A 290 3.78 12.70 -3.99
C GLY A 290 3.47 11.73 -2.84
N GLN A 291 4.37 11.57 -1.86
CA GLN A 291 4.12 10.68 -0.73
C GLN A 291 3.09 11.28 0.25
N LEU A 292 2.15 10.46 0.71
CA LEU A 292 1.16 10.82 1.72
C LEU A 292 1.60 10.31 3.10
N ILE A 293 1.64 11.20 4.09
CA ILE A 293 1.95 10.89 5.49
C ILE A 293 0.73 11.16 6.34
N SER A 294 0.24 10.13 7.03
CA SER A 294 -0.88 10.25 7.97
C SER A 294 -0.35 10.50 9.38
N ILE A 295 -0.92 11.47 10.08
CA ILE A 295 -0.51 11.87 11.42
C ILE A 295 -1.71 11.75 12.36
N ILE A 296 -1.51 11.01 13.45
CA ILE A 296 -2.50 10.82 14.51
C ILE A 296 -1.78 10.95 15.85
N ASP A 297 -2.31 11.79 16.73
CA ASP A 297 -1.84 11.88 18.11
C ASP A 297 -2.59 10.86 18.98
N ASN A 298 -1.94 9.74 19.29
CA ASN A 298 -2.57 8.64 20.02
C ASN A 298 -2.74 8.92 21.52
N ARG A 299 -2.23 10.05 22.02
CA ARG A 299 -2.42 10.50 23.39
C ARG A 299 -3.75 11.24 23.55
N ARG A 300 -4.35 11.71 22.45
CA ARG A 300 -5.66 12.35 22.47
C ARG A 300 -6.75 11.30 22.66
N PRO A 301 -7.79 11.60 23.46
CA PRO A 301 -8.90 10.70 23.64
C PRO A 301 -9.66 10.53 22.32
N ARG A 302 -10.22 9.32 22.14
CA ARG A 302 -11.20 9.07 21.09
C ARG A 302 -12.45 9.92 21.32
N ILE A 303 -13.11 10.34 20.25
CA ILE A 303 -14.36 11.09 20.30
C ILE A 303 -15.45 10.19 19.72
N ALA A 304 -16.37 9.73 20.57
CA ALA A 304 -17.47 8.85 20.17
C ALA A 304 -18.59 9.68 19.54
N VAL A 305 -19.08 9.28 18.37
CA VAL A 305 -20.31 9.88 17.82
C VAL A 305 -21.46 9.57 18.78
N PRO A 306 -22.25 10.57 19.22
CA PRO A 306 -23.25 10.38 20.26
C PRO A 306 -24.49 9.63 19.75
N HIS A 307 -25.07 8.78 20.61
CA HIS A 307 -26.35 8.12 20.35
C HIS A 307 -27.55 9.05 20.51
N ASP A 308 -27.45 10.11 21.32
CA ASP A 308 -28.48 11.17 21.34
C ASP A 308 -28.17 12.18 20.23
N TYR A 309 -29.10 12.32 19.29
CA TYR A 309 -28.97 13.26 18.18
C TYR A 309 -28.86 14.72 18.65
N ASN A 310 -29.42 15.07 19.81
CA ASN A 310 -29.34 16.42 20.36
C ASN A 310 -27.91 16.82 20.76
N ASP A 311 -27.06 15.83 21.10
CA ASP A 311 -25.66 16.06 21.44
C ASP A 311 -24.75 16.22 20.21
N LEU A 312 -25.26 15.99 19.00
CA LEU A 312 -24.47 16.02 17.77
C LEU A 312 -23.80 17.38 17.51
N THR A 313 -24.46 18.48 17.91
CA THR A 313 -23.86 19.83 17.77
C THR A 313 -22.63 19.99 18.66
N ARG A 314 -22.69 19.49 19.91
CA ARG A 314 -21.53 19.50 20.83
C ARG A 314 -20.41 18.61 20.29
N HIS A 315 -20.76 17.44 19.78
CA HIS A 315 -19.81 16.52 19.15
C HIS A 315 -19.04 17.18 18.00
N PHE A 316 -19.70 17.93 17.11
CA PHE A 316 -18.98 18.65 16.05
C PHE A 316 -17.95 19.64 16.58
N GLN A 317 -18.28 20.38 17.66
CA GLN A 317 -17.37 21.32 18.30
C GLN A 317 -16.18 20.61 18.95
N GLU A 318 -16.39 19.45 19.57
CA GLU A 318 -15.33 18.64 20.18
C GLU A 318 -14.35 18.11 19.12
N VAL A 319 -14.87 17.59 17.99
CA VAL A 319 -14.04 17.13 16.88
C VAL A 319 -13.27 18.27 16.24
N GLU A 320 -13.90 19.43 16.04
CA GLU A 320 -13.24 20.62 15.51
C GLU A 320 -12.12 21.11 16.42
N ALA A 321 -12.39 21.28 17.71
CA ALA A 321 -11.39 21.72 18.68
C ALA A 321 -10.19 20.77 18.74
N SER A 322 -10.43 19.46 18.76
CA SER A 322 -9.36 18.46 18.78
C SER A 322 -8.56 18.42 17.46
N SER A 323 -9.23 18.61 16.32
CA SER A 323 -8.57 18.69 15.00
C SER A 323 -7.71 19.94 14.83
N VAL A 324 -8.19 21.10 15.30
CA VAL A 324 -7.43 22.36 15.30
C VAL A 324 -6.21 22.25 16.21
N ALA A 325 -6.39 21.67 17.41
CA ALA A 325 -5.28 21.47 18.33
C ALA A 325 -4.23 20.48 17.78
N LEU A 326 -4.64 19.44 17.05
CA LEU A 326 -3.71 18.55 16.35
C LEU A 326 -2.92 19.29 15.27
N LEU A 327 -3.60 20.10 14.45
CA LEU A 327 -2.94 20.92 13.43
C LEU A 327 -1.93 21.89 14.06
N GLN A 328 -2.26 22.51 15.19
CA GLN A 328 -1.32 23.35 15.94
C GLN A 328 -0.09 22.56 16.41
N THR A 329 -0.27 21.34 16.93
CA THR A 329 0.85 20.47 17.30
C THR A 329 1.73 20.13 16.09
N VAL A 330 1.13 19.75 14.95
CA VAL A 330 1.85 19.46 13.71
C VAL A 330 2.64 20.67 13.21
N ASN A 331 2.04 21.85 13.23
CA ASN A 331 2.70 23.10 12.88
C ASN A 331 3.84 23.46 13.84
N GLY A 332 3.68 23.16 15.13
CA GLY A 332 4.73 23.31 16.15
C GLY A 332 5.94 22.42 15.90
N GLU A 333 5.72 21.13 15.60
CA GLU A 333 6.78 20.16 15.31
C GLU A 333 7.57 20.51 14.02
N LEU A 334 6.88 21.09 13.04
CA LEU A 334 7.48 21.55 11.79
C LEU A 334 8.01 23.00 11.86
N ASN A 335 7.73 23.74 12.93
CA ASN A 335 8.01 25.18 13.03
C ASN A 335 7.51 25.96 11.78
N THR A 336 6.23 25.75 11.44
CA THR A 336 5.59 26.33 10.26
C THR A 336 4.14 26.74 10.55
N ALA A 337 3.44 27.30 9.57
CA ALA A 337 2.04 27.72 9.66
C ALA A 337 1.23 27.17 8.47
N LEU A 338 1.15 25.85 8.36
CA LEU A 338 0.35 25.19 7.32
C LEU A 338 -1.14 25.34 7.64
N SER A 339 -1.94 25.42 6.57
CA SER A 339 -3.40 25.41 6.62
C SER A 339 -3.94 24.25 5.79
N ALA A 340 -5.12 23.76 6.17
CA ALA A 340 -5.76 22.66 5.46
C ALA A 340 -6.21 23.10 4.05
N SER A 341 -5.92 22.23 3.09
CA SER A 341 -6.24 22.40 1.67
C SER A 341 -7.63 21.83 1.36
N SER A 342 -8.26 22.35 0.30
CA SER A 342 -9.57 21.87 -0.17
C SER A 342 -9.54 20.38 -0.53
N LEU A 343 -10.66 19.69 -0.33
CA LEU A 343 -10.77 18.27 -0.66
C LEU A 343 -10.51 17.99 -2.16
N SER A 344 -10.88 18.90 -3.06
CA SER A 344 -10.63 18.81 -4.50
C SER A 344 -9.14 18.85 -4.87
N ALA A 345 -8.28 19.33 -3.96
CA ALA A 345 -6.84 19.35 -4.16
C ALA A 345 -6.15 18.06 -3.69
N PHE A 346 -6.86 17.13 -3.04
CA PHE A 346 -6.27 15.88 -2.59
C PHE A 346 -6.06 14.93 -3.77
N PRO A 347 -4.85 14.35 -3.96
CA PRO A 347 -4.56 13.47 -5.10
C PRO A 347 -5.34 12.14 -5.06
N GLY A 348 -5.93 11.80 -3.91
CA GLY A 348 -6.55 10.49 -3.68
C GLY A 348 -5.57 9.49 -3.09
N PHE A 349 -6.09 8.52 -2.35
CA PHE A 349 -5.35 7.32 -2.01
C PHE A 349 -5.25 6.43 -3.25
N SER A 350 -4.09 5.81 -3.45
CA SER A 350 -3.90 4.82 -4.50
C SER A 350 -4.80 3.62 -4.22
N THR A 351 -5.83 3.42 -5.04
CA THR A 351 -6.59 2.18 -5.06
C THR A 351 -5.84 1.20 -5.95
N LEU A 352 -5.23 0.17 -5.36
CA LEU A 352 -4.73 -0.96 -6.14
C LEU A 352 -5.94 -1.58 -6.86
N ALA A 353 -6.07 -1.27 -8.14
CA ALA A 353 -7.11 -1.83 -8.98
C ALA A 353 -6.87 -3.35 -9.09
N ASN A 354 -7.64 -4.14 -8.33
CA ASN A 354 -7.77 -5.57 -8.54
C ASN A 354 -8.48 -5.93 -9.87
N SER A 355 -8.60 -5.01 -10.83
CA SER A 355 -9.36 -5.22 -12.07
C SER A 355 -8.46 -5.39 -13.27
N ARG A 356 -8.56 -6.56 -13.90
CA ARG A 356 -8.07 -6.89 -15.26
C ARG A 356 -8.90 -6.18 -16.34
N VAL A 357 -9.14 -4.87 -16.21
CA VAL A 357 -9.87 -4.08 -17.21
C VAL A 357 -8.95 -2.96 -17.68
N PRO A 358 -8.73 -2.77 -18.99
CA PRO A 358 -7.88 -1.69 -19.49
C PRO A 358 -8.41 -0.35 -19.01
N ALA A 359 -7.49 0.51 -18.57
CA ALA A 359 -7.74 1.84 -18.07
C ALA A 359 -8.45 2.68 -19.15
N VAL A 360 -9.76 2.80 -19.03
CA VAL A 360 -10.55 3.80 -19.75
C VAL A 360 -11.26 4.64 -18.70
N ALA A 361 -10.77 5.88 -18.58
CA ALA A 361 -11.41 7.09 -18.08
C ALA A 361 -11.97 7.11 -16.64
N SER A 362 -11.39 8.03 -15.85
CA SER A 362 -11.83 8.52 -14.55
C SER A 362 -11.44 7.66 -13.34
N GLN A 363 -10.16 7.70 -12.97
CA GLN A 363 -9.78 7.45 -11.57
C GLN A 363 -10.42 8.55 -10.72
N THR A 364 -11.61 8.31 -10.18
CA THR A 364 -12.14 9.14 -9.10
C THR A 364 -11.20 8.97 -7.91
N ALA A 365 -10.50 10.04 -7.53
CA ALA A 365 -9.67 10.08 -6.35
C ALA A 365 -10.44 9.47 -5.18
N THR A 366 -9.86 8.47 -4.50
CA THR A 366 -10.49 7.82 -3.35
C THR A 366 -10.06 8.53 -2.08
N PHE A 367 -11.01 8.93 -1.24
CA PHE A 367 -10.72 9.69 -0.01
C PHE A 367 -10.69 8.83 1.25
N LEU A 368 -11.02 7.54 1.10
CA LEU A 368 -11.04 6.54 2.15
C LEU A 368 -9.93 5.51 1.93
N LYS A 369 -9.01 5.36 2.89
CA LYS A 369 -8.03 4.27 2.94
C LYS A 369 -8.48 3.29 4.03
N ALA A 370 -8.66 2.03 3.67
CA ALA A 370 -8.88 0.97 4.65
C ALA A 370 -7.61 0.70 5.46
N SER A 371 -7.77 0.47 6.76
CA SER A 371 -6.71 -0.03 7.64
C SER A 371 -6.53 -1.55 7.44
N PRO A 372 -5.35 -2.12 7.72
CA PRO A 372 -5.19 -3.57 7.86
C PRO A 372 -6.10 -4.17 8.95
N LYS A 373 -6.55 -3.35 9.91
CA LYS A 373 -7.54 -3.76 10.91
C LYS A 373 -8.95 -3.64 10.34
N PRO A 374 -9.79 -4.69 10.46
CA PRO A 374 -11.19 -4.62 10.05
C PRO A 374 -11.92 -3.45 10.71
N ASP A 375 -12.87 -2.87 9.97
CA ASP A 375 -13.74 -1.77 10.42
C ASP A 375 -13.02 -0.48 10.88
N GLU A 376 -11.74 -0.33 10.50
CA GLU A 376 -10.96 0.89 10.69
C GLU A 376 -10.59 1.54 9.35
N PHE A 377 -10.72 2.86 9.27
CA PHE A 377 -10.50 3.61 8.03
C PHE A 377 -9.85 4.97 8.30
N LEU A 378 -9.01 5.43 7.37
CA LEU A 378 -8.56 6.81 7.30
C LEU A 378 -9.35 7.55 6.21
N LEU A 379 -10.06 8.60 6.59
CA LEU A 379 -10.90 9.40 5.71
C LEU A 379 -10.37 10.84 5.63
N VAL A 380 -10.04 11.32 4.43
CA VAL A 380 -9.63 12.71 4.19
C VAL A 380 -10.86 13.58 3.97
N THR A 381 -10.98 14.67 4.73
CA THR A 381 -12.13 15.59 4.73
C THR A 381 -11.77 16.99 4.23
N GLY A 382 -10.51 17.23 3.88
CA GLY A 382 -10.03 18.46 3.25
C GLY A 382 -9.94 19.60 4.25
N THR A 383 -10.73 20.65 4.06
CA THR A 383 -10.85 21.77 5.01
C THR A 383 -11.82 21.51 6.15
N ASN A 384 -12.68 20.49 6.03
CA ASN A 384 -13.63 20.15 7.09
C ASN A 384 -12.97 19.24 8.12
N THR A 385 -13.28 19.42 9.40
CA THR A 385 -12.79 18.55 10.49
C THR A 385 -13.64 17.30 10.70
N HIS A 386 -14.83 17.25 10.09
CA HIS A 386 -15.79 16.15 10.20
C HIS A 386 -16.32 15.72 8.83
N TYR A 387 -16.83 14.47 8.71
CA TYR A 387 -17.40 13.94 7.46
C TYR A 387 -18.89 14.28 7.25
N CYS A 388 -19.64 14.46 8.34
CA CYS A 388 -20.95 15.13 8.35
C CYS A 388 -20.80 16.65 8.41
N LEU A 389 -21.74 17.34 7.78
CA LEU A 389 -22.00 18.76 7.97
C LEU A 389 -22.83 18.97 9.24
N PRO A 390 -22.77 20.16 9.90
CA PRO A 390 -23.61 20.44 11.05
C PRO A 390 -25.12 20.32 10.81
N ARG A 391 -25.55 20.60 9.57
CA ARG A 391 -26.92 20.43 9.09
C ARG A 391 -26.92 20.03 7.61
N PRO A 392 -27.98 19.34 7.14
CA PRO A 392 -28.16 19.12 5.71
C PRO A 392 -28.27 20.45 4.96
N THR A 393 -27.76 20.46 3.74
CA THR A 393 -27.88 21.61 2.82
C THR A 393 -29.28 21.75 2.20
N VAL A 394 -30.17 20.80 2.45
CA VAL A 394 -31.59 20.87 2.08
C VAL A 394 -32.44 20.33 3.23
N ASP A 395 -33.43 21.12 3.64
CA ASP A 395 -34.40 20.80 4.70
C ASP A 395 -35.62 21.71 4.46
N PRO A 396 -36.86 21.19 4.36
CA PRO A 396 -37.29 19.81 4.58
C PRO A 396 -36.86 18.83 3.48
N CYS A 397 -36.77 17.53 3.83
CA CYS A 397 -36.53 16.44 2.89
C CYS A 397 -37.23 15.16 3.35
N ALA A 398 -38.16 14.64 2.54
CA ALA A 398 -38.90 13.39 2.78
C ALA A 398 -37.95 12.19 2.97
N GLY A 399 -36.74 12.25 2.41
CA GLY A 399 -35.71 11.24 2.60
C GLY A 399 -35.32 11.01 4.05
N HIS A 400 -35.47 12.00 4.94
CA HIS A 400 -35.08 11.87 6.35
C HIS A 400 -36.06 11.00 7.17
N ASN A 401 -37.26 10.75 6.64
CA ASN A 401 -38.31 9.97 7.29
C ASN A 401 -38.72 8.79 6.41
N TRP A 402 -38.53 7.57 6.92
CA TRP A 402 -38.91 6.36 6.20
C TRP A 402 -40.39 6.32 5.83
N SER A 403 -41.29 6.80 6.70
CA SER A 403 -42.74 6.80 6.45
C SER A 403 -43.14 7.72 5.29
N ASP A 404 -42.43 8.83 5.11
CA ASP A 404 -42.66 9.74 3.96
C ASP A 404 -42.20 9.07 2.67
N CYS A 405 -41.04 8.41 2.70
CA CYS A 405 -40.56 7.60 1.57
C CYS A 405 -41.51 6.44 1.24
N LEU A 406 -42.08 5.77 2.24
CA LEU A 406 -43.08 4.70 2.05
C LEU A 406 -44.33 5.23 1.34
N THR A 407 -44.82 6.40 1.75
CA THR A 407 -45.98 7.06 1.13
C THR A 407 -45.71 7.38 -0.34
N LEU A 408 -44.47 7.77 -0.66
CA LEU A 408 -44.00 7.99 -2.02
C LEU A 408 -43.66 6.70 -2.78
N ARG A 409 -43.68 5.53 -2.13
CA ARG A 409 -43.21 4.23 -2.64
C ARG A 409 -41.74 4.24 -3.08
N GLU A 410 -40.94 5.03 -2.39
CA GLU A 410 -39.52 5.27 -2.65
C GLU A 410 -38.67 4.91 -1.43
N ASN A 411 -39.11 3.99 -0.56
CA ASN A 411 -38.36 3.52 0.61
C ASN A 411 -37.34 2.43 0.22
N LYS A 412 -36.09 2.56 0.68
CA LYS A 412 -35.02 1.58 0.42
C LYS A 412 -35.24 0.25 1.14
N LEU A 413 -35.60 0.31 2.42
CA LEU A 413 -35.83 -0.87 3.26
C LEU A 413 -37.33 -1.12 3.43
N SER A 414 -37.70 -2.39 3.66
CA SER A 414 -39.07 -2.80 3.96
C SER A 414 -39.57 -2.33 5.33
N ALA A 415 -38.65 -1.96 6.24
CA ALA A 415 -38.95 -1.46 7.58
C ALA A 415 -38.06 -0.24 7.92
N PRO A 416 -38.50 0.66 8.80
CA PRO A 416 -37.70 1.81 9.23
C PRO A 416 -36.51 1.40 10.09
N VAL A 417 -35.41 2.14 9.97
CA VAL A 417 -34.28 2.08 10.92
C VAL A 417 -34.66 2.90 12.15
N VAL A 418 -35.28 2.24 13.14
CA VAL A 418 -35.74 2.88 14.39
C VAL A 418 -34.69 2.89 15.49
N SER A 419 -33.68 2.03 15.37
CA SER A 419 -32.50 1.98 16.22
C SER A 419 -31.24 2.01 15.37
N ARG A 420 -30.15 2.53 15.91
CA ARG A 420 -28.85 2.56 15.23
C ARG A 420 -28.43 1.13 14.92
N SER A 421 -28.09 0.85 13.67
CA SER A 421 -27.88 -0.51 13.18
C SER A 421 -26.43 -0.77 12.78
N PHE A 422 -25.93 -1.93 13.19
CA PHE A 422 -24.65 -2.43 12.68
C PHE A 422 -24.80 -2.97 11.25
N GLU A 423 -25.92 -3.65 10.97
CA GLU A 423 -26.24 -4.25 9.67
C GLU A 423 -27.73 -4.03 9.36
N PRO A 424 -28.10 -3.20 8.37
CA PRO A 424 -27.21 -2.43 7.49
C PRO A 424 -26.43 -1.36 8.26
N ALA A 425 -25.40 -0.79 7.63
CA ALA A 425 -24.58 0.23 8.28
C ALA A 425 -25.33 1.58 8.40
N SER A 426 -25.99 1.82 9.53
CA SER A 426 -26.78 3.02 9.74
C SER A 426 -26.65 3.54 11.17
N PHE A 427 -25.83 4.56 11.38
CA PHE A 427 -25.72 5.20 12.69
C PHE A 427 -26.86 6.19 12.95
N PHE A 428 -27.42 6.82 11.92
CA PHE A 428 -28.57 7.71 12.06
C PHE A 428 -29.89 6.96 11.82
N THR A 429 -30.93 7.30 12.56
CA THR A 429 -32.24 6.65 12.51
C THR A 429 -33.26 7.51 11.76
N THR A 430 -34.38 6.91 11.37
CA THR A 430 -35.50 7.66 10.76
C THR A 430 -35.91 8.85 11.64
N LEU A 431 -36.28 9.96 11.01
CA LEU A 431 -36.56 11.29 11.59
C LEU A 431 -35.34 12.12 11.98
N GLU A 432 -34.15 11.53 12.12
CA GLU A 432 -32.92 12.32 12.28
C GLU A 432 -32.52 12.95 10.93
N LEU A 433 -32.16 14.24 10.91
CA LEU A 433 -31.91 14.97 9.65
C LEU A 433 -30.69 14.45 8.87
N HIS A 434 -29.84 13.63 9.51
CA HIS A 434 -28.70 12.98 8.87
C HIS A 434 -29.04 11.63 8.25
N HIS A 435 -30.25 11.09 8.45
CA HIS A 435 -30.67 9.81 7.88
C HIS A 435 -31.23 9.99 6.46
N CYS A 436 -31.11 8.97 5.60
CA CYS A 436 -31.75 8.92 4.29
C CYS A 436 -32.32 7.54 3.98
N ALA A 437 -33.64 7.46 3.88
CA ALA A 437 -34.40 6.25 3.57
C ALA A 437 -34.78 6.11 2.08
N HIS A 438 -34.43 7.08 1.22
CA HIS A 438 -34.90 7.14 -0.17
C HIS A 438 -34.19 6.14 -1.11
N LEU A 439 -34.94 5.22 -1.71
CA LEU A 439 -34.47 4.16 -2.62
C LEU A 439 -33.65 4.72 -3.79
N GLY A 440 -34.22 5.64 -4.58
CA GLY A 440 -33.52 6.27 -5.68
C GLY A 440 -32.21 6.99 -5.30
N MET A 441 -32.06 7.50 -4.07
CA MET A 441 -30.76 8.03 -3.60
C MET A 441 -29.74 6.92 -3.37
N HIS A 442 -30.17 5.84 -2.72
CA HIS A 442 -29.34 4.68 -2.43
C HIS A 442 -28.84 4.00 -3.71
N ASP A 443 -29.73 3.79 -4.68
CA ASP A 443 -29.37 3.15 -5.94
C ASP A 443 -28.38 3.98 -6.76
N ARG A 444 -28.52 5.31 -6.75
CA ARG A 444 -27.58 6.20 -7.46
C ARG A 444 -26.20 6.28 -6.79
N ARG A 445 -26.10 6.10 -5.46
CA ARG A 445 -24.82 6.27 -4.75
C ARG A 445 -23.98 5.00 -4.60
N GLU A 446 -24.53 3.83 -4.96
CA GLU A 446 -23.92 2.50 -4.74
C GLU A 446 -22.44 2.42 -5.17
N ARG A 447 -22.06 3.12 -6.26
CA ARG A 447 -20.70 3.07 -6.83
C ARG A 447 -19.84 4.32 -6.60
N GLN A 448 -20.33 5.29 -5.85
CA GLN A 448 -19.69 6.61 -5.71
C GLN A 448 -19.59 7.12 -4.27
N CYS A 449 -20.33 6.51 -3.34
CA CYS A 449 -20.31 6.88 -1.94
C CYS A 449 -18.96 6.54 -1.29
N GLN A 450 -18.24 7.57 -0.83
CA GLN A 450 -16.92 7.41 -0.22
C GLN A 450 -16.94 6.80 1.19
N ILE A 451 -18.09 6.84 1.87
CA ILE A 451 -18.23 6.45 3.28
C ILE A 451 -19.14 5.22 3.50
N ALA A 452 -19.71 4.67 2.42
CA ALA A 452 -20.58 3.50 2.49
C ALA A 452 -19.98 2.31 3.27
N PRO A 453 -18.65 2.05 3.27
CA PRO A 453 -18.07 0.97 4.06
C PRO A 453 -18.33 1.04 5.57
N PHE A 454 -18.64 2.21 6.13
CA PHE A 454 -18.92 2.35 7.57
C PHE A 454 -20.23 3.08 7.88
N GLU A 455 -20.81 3.79 6.93
CA GLU A 455 -22.09 4.51 7.07
C GLU A 455 -22.81 4.56 5.73
N GLU A 456 -23.79 3.68 5.55
CA GLU A 456 -24.58 3.53 4.33
C GLU A 456 -25.75 4.50 4.30
N PHE A 457 -26.37 4.87 5.43
CA PHE A 457 -27.63 5.62 5.45
C PHE A 457 -27.49 7.12 5.69
N LEU A 458 -26.26 7.66 5.81
CA LEU A 458 -26.05 9.11 5.89
C LEU A 458 -26.63 9.85 4.68
N CYS A 459 -27.38 10.91 4.92
CA CYS A 459 -27.92 11.79 3.90
C CYS A 459 -26.79 12.45 3.11
N CYS A 460 -26.78 12.28 1.78
CA CYS A 460 -25.77 12.89 0.91
C CYS A 460 -25.73 14.42 1.01
N ARG A 461 -26.84 15.06 1.40
CA ARG A 461 -26.93 16.52 1.58
C ARG A 461 -26.40 17.00 2.94
N ALA A 462 -26.17 16.07 3.86
CA ALA A 462 -25.52 16.28 5.16
C ALA A 462 -24.06 15.79 5.18
N CYS A 463 -23.49 15.44 4.02
CA CYS A 463 -22.16 14.86 3.89
C CYS A 463 -21.19 15.86 3.23
N VAL A 464 -19.94 15.94 3.69
CA VAL A 464 -18.92 16.83 3.12
C VAL A 464 -18.51 16.44 1.69
N PHE A 465 -18.69 15.17 1.33
CA PHE A 465 -18.36 14.63 0.00
C PHE A 465 -19.41 14.96 -1.07
N GLN A 466 -20.47 15.70 -0.75
CA GLN A 466 -21.58 15.93 -1.67
C GLN A 466 -21.15 16.52 -3.03
N ARG A 467 -20.13 17.40 -3.05
CA ARG A 467 -19.62 18.02 -4.29
C ARG A 467 -18.62 17.13 -5.03
N THR A 468 -18.12 16.11 -4.36
CA THR A 468 -17.15 15.16 -4.90
C THR A 468 -17.86 13.95 -5.49
N CYS A 469 -18.90 13.49 -4.82
CA CYS A 469 -19.74 12.38 -5.27
C CYS A 469 -20.73 12.79 -6.35
N TRP A 470 -21.15 14.06 -6.40
CA TRP A 470 -22.16 14.53 -7.35
C TRP A 470 -21.66 15.76 -8.09
N GLN A 471 -21.68 15.70 -9.43
CA GLN A 471 -21.50 16.90 -10.24
C GLN A 471 -22.68 17.86 -10.01
N ALA A 472 -22.48 19.16 -10.21
CA ALA A 472 -23.52 20.16 -9.94
C ALA A 472 -24.84 19.85 -10.66
N ALA A 473 -24.78 19.37 -11.91
CA ALA A 473 -25.95 18.99 -12.70
C ALA A 473 -26.66 17.74 -12.16
N GLU A 474 -25.92 16.78 -11.59
CA GLU A 474 -26.49 15.57 -10.97
C GLU A 474 -27.09 15.91 -9.61
N GLN A 475 -26.40 16.77 -8.85
CA GLN A 475 -26.81 17.24 -7.55
C GLN A 475 -28.18 17.94 -7.61
N ALA A 476 -28.46 18.68 -8.69
CA ALA A 476 -29.75 19.31 -8.94
C ALA A 476 -30.88 18.32 -9.29
N ARG A 477 -30.55 17.10 -9.72
CA ARG A 477 -31.51 16.03 -10.07
C ARG A 477 -31.72 15.02 -8.95
N LEU A 478 -31.03 15.18 -7.82
CA LEU A 478 -31.23 14.31 -6.66
C LEU A 478 -32.66 14.51 -6.13
N PRO A 479 -33.36 13.43 -5.72
CA PRO A 479 -34.70 13.52 -5.12
C PRO A 479 -34.66 14.06 -3.67
N CYS A 480 -33.80 15.05 -3.40
CA CYS A 480 -33.67 15.70 -2.11
C CYS A 480 -34.47 17.01 -2.08
N GLY A 481 -34.87 17.48 -0.90
CA GLY A 481 -35.60 18.75 -0.77
C GLY A 481 -37.10 18.64 -1.09
N VAL A 482 -37.61 17.44 -1.37
CA VAL A 482 -39.05 17.18 -1.54
C VAL A 482 -39.68 17.16 -0.14
N ALA A 483 -40.67 18.01 0.11
CA ALA A 483 -41.40 18.01 1.38
C ALA A 483 -42.24 16.73 1.53
N ALA A 484 -42.56 16.38 2.77
CA ALA A 484 -43.46 15.26 3.06
C ALA A 484 -44.78 15.43 2.29
N PRO A 485 -45.37 14.34 1.75
CA PRO A 485 -46.70 14.41 1.16
C PRO A 485 -47.68 14.94 2.20
N ALA A 486 -48.48 15.96 1.84
CA ALA A 486 -49.47 16.52 2.73
C ALA A 486 -50.39 15.39 3.22
N ALA A 487 -50.50 15.22 4.54
CA ALA A 487 -51.38 14.23 5.13
C ALA A 487 -52.79 14.44 4.54
N ALA A 488 -53.33 13.42 3.88
CA ALA A 488 -54.72 13.42 3.46
C ALA A 488 -55.55 13.59 4.74
N GLN A 489 -56.16 14.76 4.92
CA GLN A 489 -57.09 15.00 6.02
C GLN A 489 -58.22 13.97 5.85
N THR A 490 -58.22 12.95 6.70
CA THR A 490 -59.35 12.05 6.86
C THR A 490 -60.51 12.88 7.40
N VAL A 491 -61.40 13.30 6.51
CA VAL A 491 -62.69 13.86 6.88
C VAL A 491 -63.44 12.74 7.64
N PRO A 492 -63.82 12.94 8.91
CA PRO A 492 -64.59 11.92 9.61
C PRO A 492 -65.96 11.79 8.95
N HIS A 493 -66.25 10.61 8.42
CA HIS A 493 -67.59 10.25 7.99
C HIS A 493 -68.53 10.35 9.21
N ALA A 494 -69.44 11.32 9.16
CA ALA A 494 -70.55 11.41 10.09
C ALA A 494 -71.45 10.18 9.90
N THR A 495 -71.47 9.30 10.88
CA THR A 495 -72.45 8.23 11.00
C THR A 495 -73.78 8.88 11.39
N THR A 496 -74.66 9.11 10.42
CA THR A 496 -76.09 9.35 10.70
C THR A 496 -76.75 8.02 11.01
N ALA A 497 -77.31 7.95 12.22
CA ALA A 497 -78.20 6.90 12.68
C ALA A 497 -79.45 6.79 11.79
N ASN A 498 -79.92 5.56 11.59
CA ASN A 498 -81.34 5.19 11.52
C ASN A 498 -81.50 3.75 11.97
#